data_AF-A0A846QII1-F1
#
_entry.id   AF-A0A846QII1-F1
#
_cell.length_a   1.000
_cell.length_b   1.000
_cell.length_c   1.000
_cell.angle_alpha   90.00
_cell.angle_beta   90.00
_cell.angle_gamma   90.00
#
_symmetry.space_group_name_H-M   'P 1'
#
loop_
_entity.id
_entity.type
_entity.pdbx_description
1 polymer ?
#
loop_
_entity_poly.entity_id
_entity_poly.type
_entity_poly.pdbx_seq_one_letter_code
_entity_poly.pdbx_strand_id
1 'polypeptide(L)'
;MDSKTAVLQTRLMNCLETIIELEQDLERLELGHVLLDEFSQLKAFMKRIDQVNVDEDDVRRIERATSNFLEELKAPMGIAALGSERTSKLVQ
;
A
#
# COMPACT_ATOMS: atom_id res chain seq x y z
N MET A 1 -5.35 -13.49 23.67
CA MET A 1 -4.52 -12.74 22.71
C MET A 1 -3.83 -11.62 23.47
N ASP A 2 -2.52 -11.49 23.29
CA ASP A 2 -1.77 -10.34 23.80
C ASP A 2 -2.24 -9.08 23.05
N SER A 3 -2.64 -8.04 23.79
CA SER A 3 -3.22 -6.81 23.23
C SER A 3 -2.28 -6.12 22.24
N LYS A 4 -0.96 -6.21 22.46
CA LYS A 4 0.06 -5.66 21.57
C LYS A 4 0.11 -6.44 20.25
N THR A 5 0.02 -7.76 20.31
CA THR A 5 0.00 -8.61 19.09
C THR A 5 -1.20 -8.29 18.22
N ALA A 6 -2.39 -8.13 18.82
CA ALA A 6 -3.59 -7.76 18.10
C ALA A 6 -3.45 -6.39 17.40
N VAL A 7 -2.84 -5.40 18.07
CA VAL A 7 -2.57 -4.07 17.47
C VAL A 7 -1.63 -4.18 16.27
N LEU A 8 -0.58 -5.00 16.36
CA LEU A 8 0.37 -5.21 15.26
C LEU A 8 -0.29 -5.90 14.06
N GLN A 9 -1.11 -6.92 14.32
CA GLN A 9 -1.86 -7.62 13.28
C GLN A 9 -2.84 -6.67 12.56
N THR A 10 -3.54 -5.79 13.30
CA THR A 10 -4.42 -4.78 12.71
C THR A 10 -3.65 -3.81 11.81
N ARG A 11 -2.49 -3.32 12.25
CA ARG A 11 -1.67 -2.41 11.42
C ARG A 11 -1.19 -3.09 10.14
N LEU A 12 -0.75 -4.34 10.25
CA LEU A 12 -0.35 -5.14 9.11
C LEU A 12 -1.53 -5.35 8.15
N MET A 13 -2.71 -5.69 8.69
CA MET A 13 -3.94 -5.85 7.92
C MET A 13 -4.28 -4.59 7.14
N ASN A 14 -4.25 -3.42 7.79
CA ASN A 14 -4.52 -2.14 7.13
C ASN A 14 -3.56 -1.87 5.95
N CYS A 15 -2.26 -2.20 6.11
CA CYS A 15 -1.28 -2.03 5.04
C CYS A 15 -1.60 -2.94 3.84
N LEU A 16 -1.92 -4.21 4.11
CA LEU A 16 -2.22 -5.17 3.05
C LEU A 16 -3.55 -4.89 2.36
N GLU A 17 -4.58 -4.46 3.11
CA GLU A 17 -5.86 -4.01 2.55
C GLU A 17 -5.65 -2.82 1.62
N THR A 18 -4.89 -1.82 2.06
CA THR A 18 -4.55 -0.64 1.23
C THR A 18 -3.90 -1.05 -0.10
N ILE A 19 -3.01 -2.05 -0.08
CA ILE A 19 -2.38 -2.56 -1.30
C ILE A 19 -3.43 -3.25 -2.19
N ILE A 20 -4.24 -4.16 -1.62
CA ILE A 20 -5.23 -4.95 -2.37
C ILE A 20 -6.32 -4.07 -2.99
N GLU A 21 -6.71 -2.97 -2.33
CA GLU A 21 -7.68 -2.02 -2.88
C GLU A 21 -7.24 -1.42 -4.22
N LEU A 22 -5.93 -1.37 -4.51
CA LEU A 22 -5.38 -0.83 -5.75
C LEU A 22 -5.44 -1.82 -6.91
N GLU A 23 -5.68 -3.11 -6.65
CA GLU A 23 -5.68 -4.15 -7.68
C GLU A 23 -6.59 -3.79 -8.86
N GLN A 24 -7.81 -3.32 -8.60
CA GLN A 24 -8.76 -2.95 -9.65
C GLN A 24 -8.26 -1.76 -10.50
N ASP A 25 -7.63 -0.78 -9.88
CA ASP A 25 -7.07 0.36 -10.60
C ASP A 25 -5.84 -0.03 -11.43
N LEU A 26 -5.01 -0.94 -10.93
CA LEU A 26 -3.84 -1.44 -11.65
C LEU A 26 -4.22 -2.39 -12.80
N GLU A 27 -5.24 -3.23 -12.64
CA GLU A 27 -5.83 -4.02 -13.72
C GLU A 27 -6.27 -3.12 -14.88
N ARG A 28 -6.92 -1.99 -14.59
CA ARG A 28 -7.37 -1.02 -15.60
C ARG A 28 -6.22 -0.32 -16.32
N LEU A 29 -5.07 -0.17 -15.68
CA LEU A 29 -3.86 0.42 -16.27
C LEU A 29 -3.04 -0.57 -17.08
N GLU A 30 -3.54 -1.80 -17.29
CA GLU A 30 -2.80 -2.92 -17.88
C GLU A 30 -1.50 -3.25 -17.12
N LEU A 31 -1.27 -2.69 -15.94
CA LEU A 31 -0.17 -3.02 -15.03
C LEU A 31 -0.51 -4.22 -14.15
N GLY A 32 -1.80 -4.51 -14.00
CA GLY A 32 -2.31 -5.59 -13.15
C GLY A 32 -1.68 -6.93 -13.48
N HIS A 33 -1.48 -7.28 -14.76
CA HIS A 33 -0.95 -8.59 -15.14
C HIS A 33 0.44 -8.91 -14.56
N VAL A 34 1.23 -7.90 -14.20
CA VAL A 34 2.54 -8.07 -13.54
C VAL A 34 2.41 -8.30 -12.03
N LEU A 35 1.28 -7.92 -11.43
CA LEU A 35 1.05 -7.90 -9.99
C LEU A 35 -0.11 -8.81 -9.52
N LEU A 36 -0.85 -9.44 -10.44
CA LEU A 36 -2.03 -10.26 -10.12
C LEU A 36 -1.68 -11.46 -9.23
N ASP A 37 -0.53 -12.08 -9.48
CA ASP A 37 -0.06 -13.22 -8.69
C ASP A 37 0.35 -12.78 -7.27
N GLU A 38 0.92 -11.59 -7.15
CA GLU A 38 1.28 -10.94 -5.89
C GLU A 38 0.04 -10.56 -5.09
N PHE A 39 -0.98 -9.95 -5.73
CA PHE A 39 -2.26 -9.66 -5.08
C PHE A 39 -2.97 -10.92 -4.59
N SER A 40 -2.94 -11.98 -5.39
CA SER A 40 -3.50 -13.28 -5.00
C SER A 40 -2.79 -13.86 -3.78
N GLN A 41 -1.47 -13.74 -3.70
CA GLN A 41 -0.68 -14.14 -2.52
C GLN A 41 -1.01 -13.29 -1.29
N LEU A 42 -1.12 -11.97 -1.43
CA LEU A 42 -1.48 -11.07 -0.33
C LEU A 42 -2.88 -11.39 0.24
N LYS A 43 -3.87 -11.60 -0.63
CA LYS A 43 -5.22 -12.02 -0.23
C LYS A 43 -5.23 -13.37 0.49
N ALA A 44 -4.42 -14.33 0.02
CA ALA A 44 -4.28 -15.62 0.69
C ALA A 44 -3.58 -15.50 2.06
N PHE A 45 -2.61 -14.59 2.18
CA PHE A 45 -1.94 -14.29 3.43
C PHE A 45 -2.89 -13.66 4.46
N MET A 46 -3.73 -12.69 4.04
CA MET A 46 -4.70 -12.02 4.91
C MET A 46 -5.64 -12.99 5.64
N LYS A 47 -6.00 -14.11 5.01
CA LYS A 47 -6.87 -15.15 5.62
C LYS A 47 -6.26 -15.83 6.85
N ARG A 48 -4.97 -15.63 7.11
CA ARG A 48 -4.23 -16.26 8.21
C ARG A 48 -3.50 -15.25 9.09
N ILE A 49 -3.77 -13.94 8.93
CA ILE A 49 -3.02 -12.87 9.60
C ILE A 49 -3.14 -12.91 11.13
N ASP A 50 -4.28 -13.38 11.62
CA ASP A 50 -4.58 -13.61 13.04
C ASP A 50 -3.69 -14.71 13.67
N GLN A 51 -3.15 -15.60 12.84
CA GLN A 51 -2.26 -16.70 13.23
C GLN A 51 -0.77 -16.32 13.14
N VAL A 52 -0.45 -15.16 12.58
CA VAL A 52 0.94 -14.71 12.40
C VAL A 52 1.45 -14.08 13.69
N ASN A 53 2.55 -14.63 14.20
CA ASN A 53 3.34 -13.96 15.22
C ASN A 53 4.19 -12.89 14.53
N VAL A 54 3.90 -11.63 14.83
CA VAL A 54 4.52 -10.47 14.19
C VAL A 54 5.11 -9.56 15.27
N ASP A 55 6.30 -9.04 15.00
CA ASP A 55 6.91 -8.02 15.84
C ASP A 55 6.79 -6.62 15.23
N GLU A 56 7.09 -5.63 16.05
CA GLU A 56 6.93 -4.22 15.68
C GLU A 56 7.90 -3.79 14.56
N ASP A 57 9.11 -4.36 14.48
CA ASP A 57 10.08 -4.01 13.45
C ASP A 57 9.62 -4.49 12.07
N ASP A 58 9.05 -5.69 12.00
CA ASP A 58 8.46 -6.22 10.78
C ASP A 58 7.25 -5.39 10.32
N VAL A 59 6.35 -5.00 11.25
CA VAL A 59 5.23 -4.10 10.89
C VAL A 59 5.76 -2.78 10.31
N ARG A 60 6.76 -2.15 10.93
CA ARG A 60 7.35 -0.91 10.42
C ARG A 60 7.96 -1.06 9.03
N ARG A 61 8.57 -2.22 8.74
CA ARG A 61 9.14 -2.51 7.42
C ARG A 61 8.04 -2.61 6.37
N ILE A 62 6.94 -3.28 6.68
CA ILE A 62 5.79 -3.40 5.77
C ILE A 62 5.09 -2.05 5.59
N GLU A 63 4.90 -1.27 6.66
CA GLU A 63 4.36 0.09 6.56
C GLU A 63 5.20 0.96 5.62
N ARG A 64 6.53 0.93 5.75
CA ARG A 64 7.44 1.68 4.87
C ARG A 64 7.38 1.18 3.42
N ALA A 65 7.39 -0.13 3.21
CA ALA A 65 7.28 -0.71 1.88
C ALA A 65 5.95 -0.33 1.20
N THR A 66 4.86 -0.33 1.97
CA THR A 66 3.53 0.08 1.52
C THR A 66 3.52 1.55 1.13
N SER A 67 4.09 2.43 1.96
CA SER A 67 4.22 3.85 1.64
C SER A 67 5.03 4.09 0.37
N ASN A 68 6.16 3.38 0.19
CA ASN A 68 6.99 3.52 -1.01
C ASN A 68 6.25 3.05 -2.26
N PHE A 69 5.55 1.91 -2.18
CA PHE A 69 4.72 1.39 -3.27
C PHE A 69 3.65 2.41 -3.70
N LEU A 70 2.96 3.02 -2.75
CA LEU A 70 1.96 4.06 -3.02
C LEU A 70 2.57 5.29 -3.71
N GLU A 71 3.75 5.74 -3.29
CA GLU A 71 4.45 6.85 -3.94
C GLU A 71 4.85 6.51 -5.39
N GLU A 72 5.37 5.31 -5.61
CA GLU A 72 5.77 4.83 -6.95
C GLU A 72 4.56 4.73 -7.90
N LEU A 73 3.37 4.43 -7.38
CA LEU A 73 2.13 4.34 -8.17
C LEU A 73 1.53 5.69 -8.56
N LYS A 74 1.87 6.80 -7.88
CA LYS A 74 1.33 8.12 -8.23
C LYS A 74 1.62 8.52 -9.68
N ALA A 75 2.84 8.24 -10.14
CA ALA A 75 3.26 8.55 -11.51
C ALA A 75 2.49 7.75 -12.58
N PRO A 76 2.44 6.41 -12.56
CA PRO A 76 1.69 5.63 -13.54
C PRO A 76 0.18 5.83 -13.45
N MET A 77 -0.37 6.15 -12.27
CA MET A 77 -1.81 6.43 -12.13
C MET A 77 -2.21 7.85 -12.58
N GLY A 78 -1.25 8.69 -13.01
CA GLY A 78 -1.52 10.08 -13.39
C GLY A 78 -1.99 10.94 -12.22
N ILE A 79 -1.81 10.46 -10.98
CA ILE A 79 -2.02 11.21 -9.75
C ILE A 79 -0.80 12.10 -9.58
N ALA A 80 -0.67 13.11 -10.44
CA ALA A 80 0.35 14.14 -10.26
C ALA A 80 0.22 14.66 -8.83
N ALA A 81 1.32 14.65 -8.09
CA ALA A 81 1.38 15.15 -6.72
C ALA A 81 0.65 16.50 -6.68
N LEU A 82 -0.53 16.53 -6.05
CA LEU A 82 -1.34 17.73 -5.86
C LEU A 82 -0.55 18.68 -4.94
N GLY A 83 0.41 19.40 -5.51
CA GLY A 83 1.45 20.04 -4.74
C GLY A 83 2.53 20.74 -5.56
N SER A 84 2.21 21.32 -6.72
CA SER A 84 3.06 22.38 -7.31
C SER A 84 2.32 23.26 -8.32
N GLU A 85 1.21 23.88 -7.90
CA GLU A 85 0.70 25.09 -8.57
C GLU A 85 0.41 26.16 -7.54
N ARG A 86 1.46 26.88 -7.11
CA ARG A 86 1.33 28.27 -6.64
C ARG A 86 2.52 29.11 -7.09
N THR A 87 2.24 30.02 -8.04
CA THR A 87 2.78 31.38 -8.20
C THR A 87 4.27 31.50 -8.59
N SER A 88 4.70 32.20 -9.64
CA SER A 88 4.19 33.46 -10.21
C SER A 88 4.56 33.61 -11.69
N LYS A 89 3.56 33.83 -12.55
CA LYS A 89 3.70 34.75 -13.68
C LYS A 89 3.31 36.13 -13.18
N LEU A 90 4.29 36.96 -12.84
CA LEU A 90 4.15 38.42 -12.91
C LEU A 90 5.56 39.05 -12.82
N VAL A 91 6.11 39.46 -13.96
CA VAL A 91 6.73 40.77 -14.23
C VAL A 91 6.96 40.80 -15.75
N GLN A 92 6.07 41.49 -16.46
CA GLN A 92 6.45 42.29 -17.63
C GLN A 92 6.70 43.70 -17.13
#